data_AF-T0PL10-F1
#
_entry.id   AF-T0PL10-F1
#
_cell.length_a   1.000
_cell.length_b   1.000
_cell.length_c   1.000
_cell.angle_alpha   90.00
_cell.angle_beta   90.00
_cell.angle_gamma   90.00
#
_symmetry.space_group_name_H-M   'P 1'
#
loop_
_entity.id
_entity.type
_entity.pdbx_description
1 polymer ?
#
loop_
_entity_poly.entity_id
_entity_poly.type
_entity_poly.pdbx_seq_one_letter_code
_entity_poly.pdbx_strand_id
1 'polypeptide(L)'
;MSILQRAADYCASPAFERVFEEFAEEHASAFYDSVDSDDVEHKHEYKELHDAYLKIFEDRLQGFLEDEGGTTAQFYAACKDILDENDDHGEYTWFVNRLLASMEYKLFYGLMRNEARQQLRRRK
;
A
#
# COMPACT_ATOMS: atom_id res chain seq x y z
N MET A 1 2.14 -15.85 18.13
CA MET A 1 2.10 -14.58 17.36
C MET A 1 0.65 -14.29 17.04
N SER A 2 0.20 -13.05 17.24
CA SER A 2 -1.14 -12.61 16.84
C SER A 2 -1.22 -12.54 15.31
N ILE A 3 -2.45 -12.53 14.76
CA ILE A 3 -2.64 -12.35 13.31
C ILE A 3 -2.05 -11.02 12.82
N LEU A 4 -2.09 -9.99 13.67
CA LEU A 4 -1.52 -8.68 13.39
C LEU A 4 0.00 -8.68 13.34
N GLN A 5 0.65 -9.40 14.26
CA GLN A 5 2.10 -9.55 14.25
C GLN A 5 2.56 -10.24 12.97
N ARG A 6 1.90 -11.34 12.59
CA ARG A 6 2.22 -12.08 11.36
C ARG A 6 1.98 -11.24 10.10
N ALA A 7 0.88 -10.48 10.07
CA ALA A 7 0.60 -9.56 8.98
C ALA A 7 1.63 -8.41 8.91
N ALA A 8 2.09 -7.89 10.06
CA ALA A 8 3.13 -6.88 10.11
C ALA A 8 4.45 -7.41 9.53
N ASP A 9 4.85 -8.61 9.92
CA ASP A 9 6.04 -9.27 9.40
C ASP A 9 5.93 -9.53 7.88
N TYR A 10 4.74 -9.94 7.41
CA TYR A 10 4.49 -10.16 5.99
C TYR A 10 4.52 -8.87 5.18
N CYS A 11 3.85 -7.81 5.64
CA CYS A 11 3.83 -6.51 4.97
C CYS A 11 5.21 -5.83 4.95
N ALA A 12 6.08 -6.14 5.91
CA ALA A 12 7.48 -5.71 5.94
C ALA A 12 8.41 -6.63 5.13
N SER A 13 7.89 -7.68 4.49
CA SER A 13 8.71 -8.64 3.76
C SER A 13 9.12 -8.09 2.38
N PRO A 14 10.34 -8.39 1.90
CA PRO A 14 10.77 -8.01 0.55
C PRO A 14 9.88 -8.61 -0.55
N ALA A 15 9.21 -9.72 -0.28
CA ALA A 15 8.30 -10.35 -1.24
C ALA A 15 7.02 -9.53 -1.42
N PHE A 16 6.53 -8.90 -0.34
CA PHE A 16 5.39 -8.01 -0.39
C PHE A 16 5.77 -6.68 -1.06
N GLU A 17 6.87 -6.05 -0.64
CA GLU A 17 7.35 -4.79 -1.19
C GLU A 17 7.60 -4.87 -2.71
N ARG A 18 8.25 -5.95 -3.18
CA ARG A 18 8.58 -6.14 -4.60
C ARG A 18 7.37 -6.08 -5.51
N VAL A 19 6.20 -6.56 -5.07
CA VAL A 19 4.98 -6.55 -5.88
C VAL A 19 4.53 -5.12 -6.19
N PHE A 20 4.68 -4.21 -5.23
CA PHE A 20 4.33 -2.81 -5.42
C PHE A 20 5.42 -2.04 -6.16
N GLU A 21 6.69 -2.43 -6.02
CA GLU A 21 7.77 -1.92 -6.85
C GLU A 21 7.57 -2.29 -8.33
N GLU A 22 7.23 -3.55 -8.62
CA GLU A 22 6.92 -4.02 -9.98
C GLU A 22 5.70 -3.28 -10.55
N PHE A 23 4.62 -3.15 -9.77
CA PHE A 23 3.45 -2.36 -10.16
C PHE A 23 3.82 -0.90 -10.48
N ALA A 24 4.63 -0.27 -9.62
CA ALA A 24 5.07 1.10 -9.84
C ALA A 24 5.95 1.20 -11.09
N GLU A 25 6.85 0.25 -11.32
CA GLU A 25 7.72 0.22 -12.50
C GLU A 25 6.90 0.14 -13.80
N GLU A 26 5.89 -0.72 -13.83
CA GLU A 26 5.02 -0.92 -15.00
C GLU A 26 4.14 0.31 -15.30
N HIS A 27 3.58 0.93 -14.26
CA HIS A 27 2.54 1.96 -14.41
C HIS A 27 3.03 3.41 -14.23
N ALA A 28 4.28 3.63 -13.83
CA ALA A 28 4.84 4.97 -13.61
C ALA A 28 4.82 5.87 -14.85
N SER A 29 4.77 5.29 -16.06
CA SER A 29 4.69 6.06 -17.31
C SER A 29 3.46 6.97 -17.40
N ALA A 30 2.33 6.58 -16.79
CA ALA A 30 1.13 7.42 -16.73
C ALA A 30 1.37 8.75 -15.99
N PHE A 31 2.37 8.77 -15.09
CA PHE A 31 2.69 9.89 -14.21
C PHE A 31 3.83 10.78 -14.73
N TYR A 32 4.40 10.52 -15.92
CA TYR A 32 5.52 11.32 -16.43
C TYR A 32 5.21 12.82 -16.51
N ASP A 33 4.01 13.19 -16.96
CA ASP A 33 3.57 14.59 -17.05
C ASP A 33 3.49 15.27 -15.67
N SER A 34 3.26 14.48 -14.61
CA SER A 34 3.21 14.98 -13.24
C SER A 34 4.58 15.23 -12.62
N VAL A 35 5.68 14.74 -13.22
CA VAL A 35 7.01 14.86 -12.62
C VAL A 35 7.50 16.31 -12.61
N ASP A 36 7.18 17.06 -13.67
CA ASP A 36 7.69 18.42 -13.90
C ASP A 36 6.77 19.54 -13.39
N SER A 37 5.56 19.21 -12.91
CA SER A 37 4.64 20.18 -12.31
C SER A 37 3.89 19.58 -11.12
N ASP A 38 3.76 20.35 -10.05
CA ASP A 38 2.95 19.98 -8.87
C ASP A 38 1.46 20.33 -9.03
N ASP A 39 1.11 21.13 -10.03
CA ASP A 39 -0.23 21.63 -10.31
C ASP A 39 -0.79 20.98 -11.59
N VAL A 40 -0.69 19.65 -11.66
CA VAL A 40 -1.21 18.87 -12.79
C VAL A 40 -2.59 18.35 -12.42
N GLU A 41 -3.55 18.51 -13.33
CA GLU A 41 -4.86 17.90 -13.20
C GLU A 41 -4.72 16.38 -13.03
N HIS A 42 -5.27 15.85 -11.93
CA HIS A 42 -5.23 14.41 -11.67
C HIS A 42 -6.10 13.69 -12.70
N LYS A 43 -5.45 12.90 -13.55
CA LYS A 43 -6.12 12.11 -14.60
C LYS A 43 -7.02 11.05 -13.96
N HIS A 44 -8.13 10.73 -14.62
CA HIS A 44 -9.02 9.63 -14.21
C HIS A 44 -8.25 8.31 -14.05
N GLU A 45 -7.30 8.06 -14.97
CA GLU A 45 -6.39 6.93 -14.96
C GLU A 45 -5.62 6.77 -13.63
N TYR A 46 -5.29 7.86 -12.93
CA TYR A 46 -4.59 7.76 -11.62
C TYR A 46 -5.47 7.11 -10.56
N LYS A 47 -6.79 7.34 -10.62
CA LYS A 47 -7.73 6.70 -9.71
C LYS A 47 -7.92 5.23 -10.06
N GLU A 48 -8.02 4.90 -11.34
CA GLU A 48 -8.11 3.50 -11.79
C GLU A 48 -6.87 2.70 -11.37
N LEU A 49 -5.68 3.29 -11.49
CA LEU A 49 -4.44 2.67 -11.01
C LEU A 49 -4.38 2.56 -9.49
N HIS A 50 -4.93 3.53 -8.74
CA HIS A 50 -5.04 3.43 -7.29
C HIS A 50 -5.98 2.30 -6.87
N ASP A 51 -7.12 2.13 -7.55
CA ASP A 51 -8.06 1.04 -7.27
C ASP A 51 -7.43 -0.33 -7.60
N ALA A 52 -6.66 -0.42 -8.69
CA ALA A 52 -5.88 -1.62 -9.01
C ALA A 52 -4.80 -1.91 -7.96
N TYR A 53 -4.10 -0.88 -7.48
CA TYR A 53 -3.11 -0.98 -6.41
C TYR A 53 -3.73 -1.51 -5.11
N LEU A 54 -4.90 -0.98 -4.71
CA LEU A 54 -5.63 -1.44 -3.54
C LEU A 54 -6.05 -2.90 -3.67
N LYS A 55 -6.51 -3.30 -4.85
CA LYS A 55 -6.88 -4.69 -5.11
C LYS A 55 -5.70 -5.65 -4.96
N ILE A 56 -4.51 -5.28 -5.48
CA ILE A 56 -3.29 -6.08 -5.28
C ILE A 56 -2.99 -6.22 -3.79
N PHE A 57 -3.14 -5.14 -3.03
CA PHE A 57 -2.94 -5.15 -1.59
C PHE A 57 -3.89 -6.12 -0.89
N GLU A 58 -5.19 -6.01 -1.18
CA GLU A 58 -6.24 -6.88 -0.63
C GLU A 58 -6.01 -8.34 -1.00
N ASP A 59 -5.75 -8.65 -2.28
CA ASP A 59 -5.52 -10.01 -2.78
C ASP A 59 -4.29 -10.65 -2.11
N ARG A 60 -3.20 -9.89 -1.97
CA ARG A 60 -1.98 -10.37 -1.29
C ARG A 60 -2.20 -10.64 0.19
N LEU A 61 -2.84 -9.71 0.88
CA LEU A 61 -3.11 -9.85 2.30
C LEU A 61 -4.11 -10.98 2.55
N GLN A 62 -5.15 -11.10 1.75
CA GLN A 62 -6.12 -12.18 1.82
C GLN A 62 -5.44 -13.55 1.63
N GLY A 63 -4.62 -13.71 0.58
CA GLY A 63 -3.91 -14.96 0.34
C GLY A 63 -3.00 -15.35 1.51
N PHE A 64 -2.27 -14.38 2.07
CA PHE A 64 -1.45 -14.61 3.26
C PHE A 64 -2.29 -15.03 4.48
N LEU A 65 -3.41 -14.36 4.73
CA LEU A 65 -4.28 -14.67 5.86
C LEU A 65 -4.92 -16.07 5.73
N GLU A 66 -5.32 -16.45 4.53
CA GLU A 66 -5.87 -17.79 4.23
C GLU A 66 -4.82 -18.89 4.44
N ASP A 67 -3.58 -18.68 3.99
CA ASP A 67 -2.46 -19.60 4.21
C ASP A 67 -2.13 -19.78 5.71
N GLU A 68 -2.31 -18.73 6.50
CA GLU A 68 -2.16 -18.73 7.96
C GLU A 68 -3.38 -19.31 8.72
N GLY A 69 -4.40 -19.78 8.00
CA GLY A 69 -5.63 -20.35 8.56
C GLY A 69 -6.58 -19.31 9.17
N GLY A 70 -6.39 -18.03 8.84
CA GLY A 70 -7.24 -16.91 9.24
C GLY A 70 -8.18 -16.45 8.12
N THR A 71 -8.91 -15.38 8.40
CA THR A 71 -9.77 -14.70 7.43
C THR A 71 -9.52 -13.20 7.45
N THR A 72 -9.78 -12.53 6.33
CA THR A 72 -9.76 -11.07 6.25
C THR A 72 -10.67 -10.43 7.30
N ALA A 73 -11.86 -10.99 7.54
CA ALA A 73 -12.78 -10.52 8.57
C ALA A 73 -12.19 -10.52 9.98
N GLN A 74 -11.44 -11.57 10.36
CA GLN A 74 -10.75 -11.63 11.65
C GLN A 74 -9.63 -10.60 11.75
N PHE A 75 -8.89 -10.39 10.66
CA PHE A 75 -7.85 -9.37 10.59
C PHE A 75 -8.44 -7.95 10.72
N TYR A 76 -9.52 -7.65 9.99
CA TYR A 76 -10.22 -6.37 10.09
C TYR A 76 -10.78 -6.12 11.48
N ALA A 77 -11.37 -7.13 12.12
CA ALA A 77 -11.84 -7.02 13.50
C ALA A 77 -10.68 -6.68 14.43
N ALA A 78 -9.55 -7.38 14.33
CA ALA A 78 -8.36 -7.11 15.13
C ALA A 78 -7.78 -5.71 14.90
N CYS A 79 -7.77 -5.21 13.65
CA CYS A 79 -7.37 -3.83 13.36
C CYS A 79 -8.33 -2.82 14.00
N LYS A 80 -9.64 -3.08 13.92
CA LYS A 80 -10.65 -2.19 14.48
C LYS A 80 -10.57 -2.12 15.99
N ASP A 81 -10.42 -3.26 16.66
CA ASP A 81 -10.31 -3.31 18.12
C ASP A 81 -9.13 -2.47 18.62
N ILE A 82 -7.97 -2.53 17.94
CA ILE A 82 -6.80 -1.70 18.26
C ILE A 82 -7.06 -0.20 18.08
N LEU A 83 -7.81 0.19 17.05
CA LEU A 83 -8.11 1.60 16.79
C LEU A 83 -9.19 2.14 17.75
N ASP A 84 -10.14 1.31 18.15
CA ASP A 84 -11.26 1.68 19.02
C ASP A 84 -10.87 1.75 20.51
N GLU A 85 -9.84 1.01 20.93
CA GLU A 85 -9.41 0.97 22.34
C GLU A 85 -8.94 2.34 22.89
N ASN A 86 -8.78 3.39 22.06
CA ASN A 86 -8.29 4.73 22.45
C ASN A 86 -7.00 4.70 23.29
N ASP A 87 -6.29 3.57 23.25
CA ASP A 87 -5.00 3.39 23.88
C ASP A 87 -3.96 3.52 22.77
N ASP A 88 -3.33 4.69 22.70
CA ASP A 88 -2.24 5.01 21.76
C ASP A 88 -1.01 4.08 21.94
N HIS A 89 -1.09 3.11 22.86
CA HIS A 89 -0.05 2.14 23.21
C HIS A 89 -0.35 0.69 22.83
N GLY A 90 -1.42 0.41 22.07
CA GLY A 90 -1.65 -0.90 21.49
C GLY A 90 -0.41 -1.40 20.71
N GLU A 91 0.03 -2.63 20.96
CA GLU A 91 1.33 -3.19 20.48
C GLU A 91 1.54 -3.04 18.96
N TYR A 92 0.46 -2.96 18.19
CA TYR A 92 0.47 -2.85 16.72
C TYR A 92 -0.29 -1.62 16.18
N THR A 93 -0.65 -0.62 16.99
CA THR A 93 -1.32 0.61 16.53
C THR A 93 -0.50 1.32 15.45
N TRP A 94 0.82 1.37 15.62
CA TRP A 94 1.75 1.93 14.62
C TRP A 94 1.66 1.20 13.27
N PHE A 95 1.49 -0.12 13.29
CA PHE A 95 1.41 -0.94 12.09
C PHE A 95 0.08 -0.71 11.38
N VAL A 96 -1.04 -0.74 12.10
CA VAL A 96 -2.36 -0.50 11.52
C VAL A 96 -2.44 0.90 10.89
N ASN A 97 -1.92 1.93 11.57
CA ASN A 97 -1.85 3.28 11.03
C ASN A 97 -0.97 3.37 9.78
N ARG A 98 0.19 2.69 9.79
CA ARG A 98 1.09 2.61 8.62
C ARG A 98 0.41 1.91 7.44
N LEU A 99 -0.30 0.82 7.72
CA LEU A 99 -1.03 0.02 6.75
C LEU A 99 -2.12 0.83 6.05
N LEU A 100 -2.95 1.51 6.84
CA LEU A 100 -3.99 2.40 6.32
C LEU A 100 -3.38 3.54 5.51
N ALA A 101 -2.32 4.16 6.02
CA ALA A 101 -1.63 5.23 5.30
C ALA A 101 -1.08 4.75 3.93
N SER A 102 -0.53 3.52 3.84
CA SER A 102 -0.05 2.98 2.56
C SER A 102 -1.15 2.77 1.52
N MET A 103 -2.39 2.61 1.94
CA MET A 103 -3.56 2.50 1.07
C MET A 103 -4.09 3.88 0.62
N GLU A 104 -3.69 4.97 1.27
CA GLU A 104 -4.16 6.31 0.93
C GLU A 104 -3.65 6.78 -0.45
N TYR A 105 -4.55 7.40 -1.21
CA TYR A 105 -4.25 7.92 -2.55
C TYR A 105 -3.02 8.83 -2.57
N LYS A 106 -2.82 9.64 -1.52
CA LYS A 106 -1.70 10.57 -1.44
C LYS A 106 -0.34 9.86 -1.40
N LEU A 107 -0.22 8.75 -0.66
CA LEU A 107 1.03 7.98 -0.61
C LEU A 107 1.24 7.20 -1.90
N PHE A 108 0.18 6.59 -2.43
CA PHE A 108 0.18 5.96 -3.74
C PHE A 108 0.67 6.93 -4.84
N TYR A 109 0.10 8.12 -4.90
CA TYR A 109 0.48 9.15 -5.87
C TYR A 109 1.95 9.53 -5.74
N GLY A 110 2.43 9.68 -4.50
CA GLY A 110 3.84 9.97 -4.21
C GLY A 110 4.78 8.84 -4.67
N LEU A 111 4.41 7.58 -4.46
CA LEU A 111 5.15 6.39 -4.92
C LEU A 111 5.28 6.42 -6.45
N MET A 112 4.15 6.56 -7.16
CA MET A 112 4.12 6.55 -8.61
C MET A 112 4.91 7.72 -9.22
N ARG A 113 4.77 8.93 -8.67
CA ARG A 113 5.56 10.10 -9.10
C ARG A 113 7.05 9.92 -8.90
N ASN A 114 7.44 9.29 -7.78
CA ASN A 114 8.84 9.04 -7.50
C ASN A 114 9.44 8.05 -8.50
N GLU A 115 8.73 6.97 -8.79
CA GLU A 115 9.17 5.98 -9.79
C GLU A 115 9.21 6.58 -11.20
N ALA A 116 8.20 7.36 -11.57
CA ALA A 116 8.16 8.12 -12.81
C ALA A 116 9.41 9.01 -12.99
N ARG A 117 9.76 9.76 -11.93
CA ARG A 117 10.96 10.59 -11.91
C ARG A 117 12.24 9.77 -12.06
N GLN A 118 12.33 8.62 -11.39
CA GLN A 118 13.50 7.74 -11.52
C GLN A 118 13.65 7.20 -12.95
N GLN A 119 12.58 6.74 -13.57
CA GLN A 119 12.61 6.25 -14.94
C GLN A 119 13.03 7.33 -15.94
N LEU A 120 12.50 8.55 -15.80
CA LEU A 120 12.93 9.69 -16.62
C LEU A 120 14.41 10.02 -16.45
N ARG A 121 14.98 9.85 -15.25
CA ARG A 121 16.41 10.02 -14.99
C ARG A 121 17.26 8.91 -15.60
N ARG A 122 16.79 7.65 -15.59
CA ARG A 122 17.48 6.50 -16.19
C ARG A 122 17.50 6.56 -17.73
N ARG A 123 16.55 7.28 -18.34
CA ARG A 123 16.43 7.47 -19.80
C ARG A 123 17.31 8.61 -20.36
N LYS A 124 17.81 9.51 -19.52
CA LYS A 124 18.69 10.62 -19.91
C LYS A 124 20.15 10.19 -19.90
#